data_AF-A0A6N9U4B9-F1
#
_entry.id   AF-A0A6N9U4B9-F1
#
_cell.length_a   1.000
_cell.length_b   1.000
_cell.length_c   1.000
_cell.angle_alpha   90.00
_cell.angle_beta   90.00
_cell.angle_gamma   90.00
#
_symmetry.space_group_name_H-M   'P 1'
#
loop_
_entity.id
_entity.type
_entity.pdbx_description
1 polymer ?
#
loop_
_entity_poly.entity_id
_entity_poly.type
_entity_poly.pdbx_seq_one_letter_code
_entity_poly.pdbx_strand_id
1 'polypeptide(L)'
;MATPLSAAKLLKALRAEGVAVTEVGNWRTHNRNKVGAWGPVNGSMVHHTVTSGTAATVALCRDGYADLPGPLCHGMIAKNGRVHLVGWGRANHAGGGDPRVLDQVIAESYGTRPSPPTKGNSNGVDGNARFYGWECENLGDGKDPWPAAQYDAIVRVQAAVCRAHGWSAKSVIGHLEWSNDKIDPRGFGMPALRTDVAERLKHPAGWNPGTDPSKEDDMPTRVNPKVKQTKNRPQGEWLSVPLSGALVTGPADYSGTVYLRLSGVPDGATIQSRFYETKGGKKSKSGQITEHVGTGGDTFIAVTNAGGHCDSGAALAVEYVVFDEGGGTHDLVSGQAQLLYWK
;
A
#
# COMPACT_ATOMS: atom_id res chain seq x y z
N MET A 1 13.55 -30.85 2.56
CA MET A 1 13.13 -30.41 3.92
C MET A 1 13.48 -28.93 4.05
N ALA A 2 12.51 -28.05 4.28
CA ALA A 2 12.76 -26.61 4.24
C ALA A 2 13.32 -26.08 5.56
N THR A 3 14.37 -25.27 5.46
CA THR A 3 14.92 -24.52 6.61
C THR A 3 13.93 -23.42 7.01
N PRO A 4 13.61 -23.25 8.30
CA PRO A 4 12.75 -22.16 8.72
C PRO A 4 13.30 -20.78 8.33
N LEU A 5 12.41 -19.86 7.96
CA LEU A 5 12.79 -18.48 7.70
C LEU A 5 13.29 -17.82 8.99
N SER A 6 14.27 -16.94 8.87
CA SER A 6 14.57 -16.03 9.97
C SER A 6 13.39 -15.06 10.18
N ALA A 7 13.24 -14.54 11.40
CA ALA A 7 12.18 -13.58 11.73
C ALA A 7 12.17 -12.37 10.77
N ALA A 8 13.36 -11.88 10.42
CA ALA A 8 13.52 -10.78 9.47
C ALA A 8 13.06 -11.14 8.05
N LYS A 9 13.37 -12.36 7.57
CA LYS A 9 12.93 -12.83 6.25
C LYS A 9 11.42 -13.00 6.19
N LEU A 10 10.78 -13.54 7.23
CA LEU A 10 9.32 -13.60 7.27
C LEU A 10 8.72 -12.20 7.27
N LEU A 11 9.16 -11.30 8.17
CA LEU A 11 8.61 -9.96 8.25
C LEU A 11 8.69 -9.23 6.90
N LYS A 12 9.81 -9.37 6.19
CA LYS A 12 9.98 -8.85 4.83
C LYS A 12 8.97 -9.47 3.86
N ALA A 13 8.79 -10.79 3.88
CA ALA A 13 7.84 -11.49 3.01
C ALA A 13 6.39 -11.04 3.27
N LEU A 14 5.98 -10.90 4.53
CA LEU A 14 4.65 -10.41 4.90
C LEU A 14 4.41 -8.99 4.38
N ARG A 15 5.37 -8.08 4.61
CA ARG A 15 5.26 -6.70 4.12
C ARG A 15 5.22 -6.62 2.60
N ALA A 16 5.97 -7.48 1.91
CA ALA A 16 5.93 -7.56 0.44
C ALA A 16 4.56 -8.00 -0.08
N GLU A 17 3.84 -8.86 0.64
CA GLU A 17 2.45 -9.23 0.31
C GLU A 17 1.40 -8.19 0.77
N GLY A 18 1.83 -7.02 1.24
CA GLY A 18 0.93 -5.94 1.69
C GLY A 18 0.29 -6.19 3.05
N VAL A 19 0.81 -7.12 3.86
CA VAL A 19 0.26 -7.40 5.20
C VAL A 19 0.53 -6.22 6.14
N ALA A 20 -0.53 -5.71 6.77
CA ALA A 20 -0.43 -4.75 7.86
C ALA A 20 0.06 -5.44 9.15
N VAL A 21 1.37 -5.38 9.41
CA VAL A 21 2.00 -6.06 10.54
C VAL A 21 2.13 -5.14 11.76
N THR A 22 1.88 -5.69 12.94
CA THR A 22 2.24 -5.14 14.25
C THR A 22 3.14 -6.13 14.98
N GLU A 23 4.24 -5.62 15.51
CA GLU A 23 5.25 -6.43 16.19
C GLU A 23 5.04 -6.35 17.71
N VAL A 24 4.84 -7.50 18.37
CA VAL A 24 4.45 -7.52 19.79
C VAL A 24 5.64 -7.87 20.68
N GLY A 25 6.13 -6.90 21.44
CA GLY A 25 7.24 -7.07 22.38
C GLY A 25 8.48 -7.71 21.74
N ASN A 26 9.01 -8.75 22.38
CA ASN A 26 10.20 -9.48 21.95
C ASN A 26 9.89 -10.68 21.01
N TRP A 27 8.82 -10.61 20.21
CA TRP A 27 8.31 -11.72 19.37
C TRP A 27 9.40 -12.49 18.60
N ARG A 28 10.42 -11.78 18.07
CA ARG A 28 11.53 -12.37 17.29
C ARG A 28 12.32 -13.45 18.03
N THR A 29 12.29 -13.40 19.36
CA THR A 29 13.03 -14.29 20.26
C THR A 29 12.12 -15.00 21.26
N HIS A 30 10.81 -14.73 21.23
CA HIS A 30 9.83 -15.37 22.10
C HIS A 30 9.42 -16.71 21.49
N ASN A 31 9.88 -17.82 22.08
CA ASN A 31 9.64 -19.16 21.58
C ASN A 31 9.81 -20.24 22.66
N ARG A 32 9.55 -21.48 22.26
CA ARG A 32 9.69 -22.69 23.08
C ARG A 32 10.79 -23.61 22.56
N ASN A 33 11.87 -23.08 21.97
CA ASN A 33 12.96 -23.91 21.44
C ASN A 33 13.62 -24.79 22.52
N LYS A 34 13.53 -24.41 23.80
CA LYS A 34 13.97 -25.23 24.93
C LYS A 34 13.21 -26.57 25.09
N VAL A 35 12.01 -26.67 24.51
CA VAL A 35 11.18 -27.89 24.54
C VAL A 35 11.56 -28.85 23.41
N GLY A 36 12.17 -28.33 22.34
CA GLY A 36 12.59 -29.13 21.19
C GLY A 36 12.99 -28.26 20.01
N ALA A 37 13.69 -28.88 19.05
CA ALA A 37 14.09 -28.21 17.83
C ALA A 37 12.89 -27.69 17.04
N TRP A 38 13.09 -26.55 16.35
CA TRP A 38 12.15 -26.04 15.38
C TRP A 38 12.67 -26.33 13.98
N GLY A 39 11.83 -26.95 13.17
CA GLY A 39 12.15 -27.32 11.82
C GLY A 39 12.76 -28.74 11.67
N PRO A 40 12.95 -29.18 10.42
CA PRO A 40 12.51 -28.50 9.19
C PRO A 40 10.99 -28.30 9.14
N VAL A 41 10.59 -27.19 8.51
CA VAL A 41 9.19 -26.79 8.35
C VAL A 41 8.67 -27.26 7.00
N ASN A 42 7.38 -27.52 6.93
CA ASN A 42 6.74 -28.19 5.80
C ASN A 42 5.43 -27.53 5.38
N GLY A 43 4.87 -26.62 6.19
CA GLY A 43 3.66 -25.90 5.80
C GLY A 43 3.31 -24.76 6.73
N SER A 44 2.14 -24.20 6.50
CA SER A 44 1.58 -23.07 7.22
C SER A 44 0.15 -23.39 7.63
N MET A 45 -0.15 -23.21 8.91
CA MET A 45 -1.37 -23.70 9.55
C MET A 45 -2.24 -22.55 10.02
N VAL A 46 -3.52 -22.62 9.68
CA VAL A 46 -4.55 -21.65 10.10
C VAL A 46 -5.35 -22.22 11.26
N HIS A 47 -5.58 -21.38 12.26
CA HIS A 47 -6.32 -21.67 13.49
C HIS A 47 -7.41 -20.61 13.71
N HIS A 48 -8.39 -20.92 14.56
CA HIS A 48 -9.16 -19.88 15.24
C HIS A 48 -8.96 -19.94 16.75
N THR A 49 -9.03 -18.77 17.38
CA THR A 49 -8.63 -18.59 18.78
C THR A 49 -9.69 -18.96 19.80
N VAL A 50 -10.98 -19.04 19.41
CA VAL A 50 -12.12 -19.14 20.35
C VAL A 50 -12.12 -17.94 21.32
N THR A 51 -11.86 -16.74 20.78
CA THR A 51 -11.79 -15.50 21.57
C THR A 51 -12.53 -14.36 20.88
N SER A 52 -12.69 -13.26 21.62
CA SER A 52 -13.09 -11.97 21.10
C SER A 52 -12.26 -10.86 21.73
N GLY A 53 -12.08 -9.76 21.00
CA GLY A 53 -11.34 -8.61 21.47
C GLY A 53 -9.84 -8.74 21.19
N THR A 54 -9.39 -8.05 20.14
CA THR A 54 -8.02 -8.10 19.63
C THR A 54 -6.94 -8.02 20.71
N ALA A 55 -7.02 -7.09 21.66
CA ALA A 55 -6.01 -6.94 22.71
C ALA A 55 -5.90 -8.17 23.62
N ALA A 56 -7.04 -8.74 24.05
CA ALA A 56 -7.07 -9.95 24.86
C ALA A 56 -6.58 -11.16 24.06
N THR A 57 -6.97 -11.27 22.79
CA THR A 57 -6.51 -12.33 21.89
C THR A 57 -4.99 -12.26 21.66
N VAL A 58 -4.41 -11.07 21.45
CA VAL A 58 -2.95 -10.92 21.32
C VAL A 58 -2.23 -11.38 22.58
N ALA A 59 -2.72 -10.96 23.76
CA ALA A 59 -2.13 -11.36 25.04
C ALA A 59 -2.17 -12.88 25.23
N LEU A 60 -3.33 -13.51 24.99
CA LEU A 60 -3.48 -14.96 25.05
C LEU A 60 -2.54 -15.68 24.08
N CYS A 61 -2.49 -15.26 22.81
CA CYS A 61 -1.62 -15.89 21.82
C CYS A 61 -0.14 -15.73 22.14
N ARG A 62 0.26 -14.61 22.76
CA ARG A 62 1.65 -14.37 23.16
C ARG A 62 2.04 -15.17 24.40
N ASP A 63 1.23 -15.07 25.45
CA ASP A 63 1.61 -15.53 26.79
C ASP A 63 1.16 -16.97 27.05
N GLY A 64 0.07 -17.39 26.42
CA GLY A 64 -0.62 -18.64 26.71
C GLY A 64 -1.22 -18.65 28.11
N TYR A 65 -1.32 -19.82 28.70
CA TYR A 65 -1.80 -20.02 30.07
C TYR A 65 -1.04 -21.19 30.73
N ALA A 66 -1.32 -21.47 32.00
CA ALA A 66 -0.55 -22.42 32.80
C ALA A 66 -0.37 -23.80 32.12
N ASP A 67 -1.46 -24.38 31.62
CA ASP A 67 -1.45 -25.70 30.97
C ASP A 67 -1.01 -25.65 29.51
N LEU A 68 -1.03 -24.47 28.88
CA LEU A 68 -0.56 -24.25 27.52
C LEU A 68 0.28 -22.97 27.41
N PRO A 69 1.56 -23.00 27.85
CA PRO A 69 2.39 -21.80 27.82
C PRO A 69 2.67 -21.34 26.38
N GLY A 70 2.71 -20.03 26.18
CA GLY A 70 2.94 -19.41 24.89
C GLY A 70 4.39 -19.47 24.39
N PRO A 71 4.65 -18.93 23.19
CA PRO A 71 3.65 -18.40 22.26
C PRO A 71 2.78 -19.51 21.65
N LEU A 72 1.50 -19.24 21.46
CA LEU A 72 0.52 -20.15 20.87
C LEU A 72 0.48 -20.06 19.34
N CYS A 73 1.24 -19.17 18.73
CA CYS A 73 1.38 -19.04 17.29
C CYS A 73 2.59 -18.19 16.93
N HIS A 74 2.86 -18.05 15.63
CA HIS A 74 3.84 -17.10 15.13
C HIS A 74 3.23 -15.71 14.95
N GLY A 75 1.96 -15.66 14.50
CA GLY A 75 1.18 -14.43 14.45
C GLY A 75 -0.31 -14.64 14.64
N MET A 76 -0.97 -13.59 15.15
CA MET A 76 -2.41 -13.51 15.36
C MET A 76 -3.04 -12.53 14.36
N ILE A 77 -4.14 -12.92 13.70
CA ILE A 77 -4.84 -12.15 12.68
C ILE A 77 -6.15 -11.60 13.26
N ALA A 78 -6.18 -10.29 13.51
CA ALA A 78 -7.33 -9.60 14.08
C ALA A 78 -8.48 -9.45 13.06
N LYS A 79 -9.69 -9.18 13.57
CA LYS A 79 -10.89 -8.97 12.72
C LYS A 79 -10.75 -7.87 11.66
N ASN A 80 -9.89 -6.88 11.91
CA ASN A 80 -9.63 -5.78 10.98
C ASN A 80 -8.51 -6.08 9.95
N GLY A 81 -8.00 -7.31 9.90
CA GLY A 81 -6.93 -7.73 8.97
C GLY A 81 -5.51 -7.41 9.42
N ARG A 82 -5.31 -6.82 10.60
CA ARG A 82 -3.97 -6.59 11.17
C ARG A 82 -3.38 -7.90 11.69
N VAL A 83 -2.11 -8.15 11.35
CA VAL A 83 -1.35 -9.32 11.79
C VAL A 83 -0.40 -8.92 12.91
N HIS A 84 -0.59 -9.49 14.09
CA HIS A 84 0.23 -9.29 15.27
C HIS A 84 1.25 -10.41 15.40
N LEU A 85 2.53 -10.15 15.19
CA LEU A 85 3.59 -11.15 15.39
C LEU A 85 3.90 -11.27 16.87
N VAL A 86 3.72 -12.46 17.43
CA VAL A 86 3.79 -12.70 18.89
C VAL A 86 4.91 -13.65 19.31
N GLY A 87 5.41 -14.50 18.41
CA GLY A 87 6.48 -15.45 18.69
C GLY A 87 7.23 -15.90 17.43
N TRP A 88 8.46 -16.39 17.59
CA TRP A 88 9.27 -16.86 16.46
C TRP A 88 10.25 -17.96 16.85
N GLY A 89 10.10 -19.13 16.23
CA GLY A 89 10.72 -20.38 16.65
C GLY A 89 9.65 -21.44 16.87
N ARG A 90 9.95 -22.46 17.68
CA ARG A 90 8.94 -23.44 18.10
C ARG A 90 7.84 -22.72 18.90
N ALA A 91 6.61 -22.72 18.39
CA ALA A 91 5.41 -22.25 19.08
C ALA A 91 4.53 -23.43 19.52
N ASN A 92 3.55 -23.21 20.39
CA ASN A 92 2.66 -24.24 20.92
C ASN A 92 1.27 -24.14 20.27
N HIS A 93 1.16 -24.60 19.03
CA HIS A 93 -0.01 -24.34 18.18
C HIS A 93 -0.59 -25.62 17.56
N ALA A 94 0.23 -26.41 16.87
CA ALA A 94 -0.25 -27.57 16.12
C ALA A 94 -0.47 -28.82 16.98
N GLY A 95 0.28 -28.99 18.07
CA GLY A 95 0.21 -30.21 18.89
C GLY A 95 0.49 -31.49 18.09
N GLY A 96 -0.08 -32.61 18.53
CA GLY A 96 0.03 -33.90 17.84
C GLY A 96 -0.98 -34.05 16.69
N GLY A 97 -0.54 -34.60 15.56
CA GLY A 97 -1.43 -34.89 14.43
C GLY A 97 -0.99 -36.10 13.59
N ASP A 98 -1.72 -36.36 12.53
CA ASP A 98 -1.57 -37.59 11.74
C ASP A 98 -0.31 -37.54 10.84
N PRO A 99 0.65 -38.48 11.00
CA PRO A 99 1.85 -38.51 10.15
C PRO A 99 1.54 -38.67 8.66
N ARG A 100 0.41 -39.30 8.29
CA ARG A 100 0.02 -39.40 6.87
C ARG A 100 -0.30 -38.03 6.28
N VAL A 101 -0.92 -37.15 7.07
CA VAL A 101 -1.17 -35.77 6.67
C VAL A 101 0.15 -35.03 6.51
N LEU A 102 1.10 -35.24 7.43
CA LEU A 102 2.43 -34.63 7.33
C LEU A 102 3.11 -35.04 6.01
N ASP A 103 3.12 -36.33 5.70
CA ASP A 103 3.72 -36.86 4.47
C ASP A 103 3.06 -36.28 3.22
N GLN A 104 1.72 -36.14 3.21
CA GLN A 104 0.98 -35.54 2.12
C GLN A 104 1.28 -34.05 1.94
N VAL A 105 1.48 -33.30 3.03
CA VAL A 105 1.85 -31.89 2.98
C VAL A 105 3.30 -31.73 2.53
N ILE A 106 4.22 -32.55 3.04
CA ILE A 106 5.63 -32.57 2.62
C ILE A 106 5.75 -32.79 1.10
N ALA A 107 4.96 -33.73 0.57
CA ALA A 107 4.98 -34.08 -0.85
C ALA A 107 4.01 -33.25 -1.71
N GLU A 108 3.22 -32.35 -1.10
CA GLU A 108 2.12 -31.63 -1.75
C GLU A 108 1.20 -32.55 -2.60
N SER A 109 0.97 -33.77 -2.11
CA SER A 109 0.48 -34.90 -2.91
C SER A 109 -1.02 -35.19 -2.79
N TYR A 110 -1.76 -34.35 -2.07
CA TYR A 110 -3.20 -34.50 -1.92
C TYR A 110 -3.99 -33.70 -2.96
N GLY A 111 -5.28 -34.03 -3.12
CA GLY A 111 -6.21 -33.33 -4.02
C GLY A 111 -6.71 -32.01 -3.40
N THR A 112 -8.00 -31.93 -3.11
CA THR A 112 -8.63 -30.74 -2.52
C THR A 112 -8.29 -30.53 -1.04
N ARG A 113 -8.07 -31.63 -0.31
CA ARG A 113 -7.66 -31.66 1.11
C ARG A 113 -6.80 -32.89 1.40
N PRO A 114 -5.98 -32.88 2.46
CA PRO A 114 -5.35 -34.09 2.98
C PRO A 114 -6.38 -35.15 3.39
N SER A 115 -5.91 -36.39 3.52
CA SER A 115 -6.72 -37.47 4.07
C SER A 115 -7.24 -37.09 5.46
N PRO A 116 -8.50 -37.42 5.82
CA PRO A 116 -9.00 -37.15 7.16
C PRO A 116 -8.05 -37.73 8.23
N PRO A 117 -7.62 -36.91 9.20
CA PRO A 117 -6.69 -37.34 10.22
C PRO A 117 -7.36 -38.38 11.12
N THR A 118 -6.62 -39.42 11.51
CA THR A 118 -7.09 -40.44 12.46
C THR A 118 -6.33 -40.41 13.79
N LYS A 119 -5.38 -39.46 13.92
CA LYS A 119 -4.54 -39.28 15.10
C LYS A 119 -4.61 -37.85 15.61
N GLY A 120 -4.29 -37.67 16.89
CA GLY A 120 -4.34 -36.41 17.60
C GLY A 120 -3.16 -36.21 18.55
N ASN A 121 -3.39 -35.52 19.65
CA ASN A 121 -2.32 -35.11 20.56
C ASN A 121 -1.63 -36.29 21.25
N SER A 122 -2.38 -37.32 21.63
CA SER A 122 -1.85 -38.46 22.41
C SER A 122 -1.14 -39.53 21.59
N ASN A 123 -1.39 -39.60 20.28
CA ASN A 123 -0.90 -40.66 19.40
C ASN A 123 -0.36 -40.16 18.04
N GLY A 124 -0.28 -38.84 17.85
CA GLY A 124 0.23 -38.19 16.66
C GLY A 124 1.70 -37.81 16.73
N VAL A 125 2.21 -37.24 15.65
CA VAL A 125 3.56 -36.66 15.57
C VAL A 125 3.53 -35.17 15.90
N ASP A 126 4.63 -34.63 16.44
CA ASP A 126 4.71 -33.22 16.85
C ASP A 126 4.67 -32.27 15.64
N GLY A 127 3.55 -31.58 15.47
CA GLY A 127 3.37 -30.56 14.43
C GLY A 127 3.97 -29.21 14.79
N ASN A 128 4.25 -28.93 16.07
CA ASN A 128 4.78 -27.63 16.50
C ASN A 128 6.18 -27.34 15.93
N ALA A 129 6.92 -28.40 15.61
CA ALA A 129 8.23 -28.31 14.96
C ALA A 129 8.12 -28.18 13.43
N ARG A 130 6.94 -28.41 12.83
CA ARG A 130 6.76 -28.64 11.39
C ARG A 130 6.02 -27.54 10.65
N PHE A 131 5.26 -26.70 11.35
CA PHE A 131 4.39 -25.72 10.70
C PHE A 131 4.66 -24.29 11.20
N TYR A 132 4.42 -23.30 10.34
CA TYR A 132 4.10 -21.95 10.81
C TYR A 132 2.66 -21.95 11.32
N GLY A 133 2.38 -21.20 12.37
CA GLY A 133 1.08 -21.18 13.03
C GLY A 133 0.49 -19.79 13.03
N TRP A 134 -0.76 -19.66 12.58
CA TRP A 134 -1.49 -18.41 12.45
C TRP A 134 -2.85 -18.52 13.14
N GLU A 135 -2.98 -17.80 14.24
CA GLU A 135 -4.19 -17.75 15.04
C GLU A 135 -5.10 -16.63 14.56
N CYS A 136 -6.39 -16.87 14.40
CA CYS A 136 -7.32 -15.83 13.95
C CYS A 136 -8.35 -15.52 15.02
N GLU A 137 -8.57 -14.23 15.29
CA GLU A 137 -9.62 -13.77 16.20
C GLU A 137 -11.01 -14.22 15.68
N ASN A 138 -11.59 -15.24 16.30
CA ASN A 138 -12.92 -15.76 15.98
C ASN A 138 -13.44 -16.62 17.15
N LEU A 139 -14.76 -16.63 17.37
CA LEU A 139 -15.42 -17.43 18.40
C LEU A 139 -15.42 -18.95 18.12
N GLY A 140 -15.19 -19.38 16.88
CA GLY A 140 -15.12 -20.80 16.51
C GLY A 140 -16.46 -21.55 16.53
N ASP A 141 -17.58 -20.83 16.70
CA ASP A 141 -18.93 -21.39 16.77
C ASP A 141 -19.55 -21.66 15.39
N GLY A 142 -18.87 -21.22 14.31
CA GLY A 142 -19.35 -21.30 12.93
C GLY A 142 -20.41 -20.25 12.58
N LYS A 143 -20.68 -19.29 13.47
CA LYS A 143 -21.60 -18.16 13.26
C LYS A 143 -20.87 -16.83 13.25
N ASP A 144 -19.83 -16.69 14.08
CA ASP A 144 -18.99 -15.49 14.12
C ASP A 144 -18.34 -15.25 12.75
N PRO A 145 -18.64 -14.11 12.09
CA PRO A 145 -18.21 -13.88 10.73
C PRO A 145 -16.69 -13.78 10.61
N TRP A 146 -16.20 -14.08 9.41
CA TRP A 146 -14.84 -13.79 8.97
C TRP A 146 -14.89 -12.52 8.11
N PRO A 147 -14.60 -11.31 8.64
CA PRO A 147 -14.64 -10.09 7.85
C PRO A 147 -13.70 -10.17 6.66
N ALA A 148 -14.06 -9.54 5.54
CA ALA A 148 -13.27 -9.57 4.32
C ALA A 148 -11.80 -9.15 4.55
N ALA A 149 -11.57 -8.14 5.39
CA ALA A 149 -10.21 -7.69 5.76
C ALA A 149 -9.41 -8.78 6.50
N GLN A 150 -10.04 -9.53 7.42
CA GLN A 150 -9.40 -10.64 8.11
C GLN A 150 -9.10 -11.78 7.15
N TYR A 151 -10.05 -12.15 6.28
CA TYR A 151 -9.85 -13.22 5.31
C TYR A 151 -8.76 -12.89 4.28
N ASP A 152 -8.72 -11.67 3.75
CA ASP A 152 -7.65 -11.22 2.85
C ASP A 152 -6.28 -11.26 3.55
N ALA A 153 -6.20 -10.90 4.83
CA ALA A 153 -4.98 -11.03 5.61
C ALA A 153 -4.54 -12.49 5.77
N ILE A 154 -5.47 -13.43 5.98
CA ILE A 154 -5.18 -14.87 6.00
C ILE A 154 -4.56 -15.27 4.65
N VAL A 155 -5.21 -14.94 3.53
CA VAL A 155 -4.73 -15.27 2.17
C VAL A 155 -3.31 -14.72 1.94
N ARG A 156 -3.06 -13.45 2.26
CA ARG A 156 -1.74 -12.80 2.12
C ARG A 156 -0.66 -13.47 2.94
N VAL A 157 -0.95 -13.77 4.20
CA VAL A 157 0.00 -14.41 5.11
C VAL A 157 0.40 -15.79 4.57
N GLN A 158 -0.59 -16.58 4.13
CA GLN A 158 -0.32 -17.90 3.57
C GLN A 158 0.48 -17.80 2.25
N ALA A 159 0.12 -16.88 1.35
CA ALA A 159 0.84 -16.64 0.11
C ALA A 159 2.29 -16.18 0.36
N ALA A 160 2.51 -15.30 1.35
CA ALA A 160 3.85 -14.83 1.71
C ALA A 160 4.77 -15.98 2.15
N VAL A 161 4.25 -16.87 3.00
CA VAL A 161 5.00 -18.04 3.48
C VAL A 161 5.27 -19.00 2.34
N CYS A 162 4.26 -19.35 1.55
CA CYS A 162 4.43 -20.25 0.40
C CYS A 162 5.44 -19.71 -0.61
N ARG A 163 5.32 -18.43 -0.99
CA ARG A 163 6.24 -17.78 -1.94
C ARG A 163 7.68 -17.77 -1.44
N ALA A 164 7.90 -17.53 -0.14
CA ALA A 164 9.23 -17.50 0.45
C ALA A 164 9.92 -18.88 0.49
N HIS A 165 9.15 -19.97 0.50
CA HIS A 165 9.66 -21.35 0.48
C HIS A 165 9.61 -22.01 -0.90
N GLY A 166 8.97 -21.38 -1.89
CA GLY A 166 8.68 -22.01 -3.17
C GLY A 166 7.62 -23.13 -3.08
N TRP A 167 6.76 -23.07 -2.07
CA TRP A 167 5.66 -24.01 -1.88
C TRP A 167 4.43 -23.62 -2.72
N SER A 168 3.60 -24.61 -3.03
CA SER A 168 2.26 -24.36 -3.54
C SER A 168 1.27 -24.05 -2.40
N ALA A 169 0.02 -23.74 -2.76
CA ALA A 169 -1.07 -23.60 -1.78
C ALA A 169 -1.36 -24.91 -1.01
N LYS A 170 -0.86 -26.07 -1.46
CA LYS A 170 -1.02 -27.35 -0.73
C LYS A 170 -0.13 -27.45 0.52
N SER A 171 0.75 -26.48 0.75
CA SER A 171 1.43 -26.35 2.04
C SER A 171 0.58 -25.61 3.09
N VAL A 172 -0.64 -25.18 2.74
CA VAL A 172 -1.57 -24.48 3.63
C VAL A 172 -2.65 -25.43 4.12
N ILE A 173 -2.73 -25.64 5.44
CA ILE A 173 -3.71 -26.53 6.07
C ILE A 173 -4.41 -25.88 7.27
N GLY A 174 -5.62 -26.34 7.59
CA GLY A 174 -6.29 -26.03 8.85
C GLY A 174 -5.87 -26.99 9.96
N HIS A 175 -6.03 -26.62 11.23
CA HIS A 175 -5.76 -27.55 12.34
C HIS A 175 -6.66 -28.80 12.28
N LEU A 176 -7.90 -28.64 11.79
CA LEU A 176 -8.88 -29.69 11.52
C LEU A 176 -8.43 -30.68 10.43
N GLU A 177 -7.51 -30.28 9.57
CA GLU A 177 -6.94 -31.16 8.55
C GLU A 177 -5.71 -31.91 9.08
N TRP A 178 -5.11 -31.44 10.18
CA TRP A 178 -3.91 -31.99 10.81
C TRP A 178 -4.21 -33.05 11.89
N SER A 179 -5.22 -32.80 12.72
CA SER A 179 -5.46 -33.54 13.95
C SER A 179 -6.93 -33.93 14.08
N ASN A 180 -7.20 -35.17 14.52
CA ASN A 180 -8.56 -35.65 14.77
C ASN A 180 -9.19 -35.02 16.03
N ASP A 181 -8.40 -34.34 16.85
CA ASP A 181 -8.86 -33.69 18.09
C ASP A 181 -9.35 -32.26 17.84
N LYS A 182 -9.32 -31.79 16.59
CA LYS A 182 -9.42 -30.36 16.24
C LYS A 182 -10.47 -30.11 15.19
N ILE A 183 -11.11 -28.95 15.32
CA ILE A 183 -12.24 -28.53 14.47
C ILE A 183 -11.95 -27.22 13.72
N ASP A 184 -10.85 -26.55 14.04
CA ASP A 184 -10.54 -25.21 13.58
C ASP A 184 -9.67 -25.19 12.32
N PRO A 185 -9.82 -24.18 11.43
CA PRO A 185 -10.78 -23.09 11.50
C PRO A 185 -12.18 -23.52 11.02
N ARG A 186 -13.21 -23.11 11.77
CA ARG A 186 -14.62 -23.23 11.39
C ARG A 186 -15.13 -21.95 10.71
N GLY A 187 -15.93 -22.10 9.66
CA GLY A 187 -16.68 -21.01 9.00
C GLY A 187 -16.37 -20.83 7.51
N PHE A 188 -15.10 -20.89 7.11
CA PHE A 188 -14.71 -20.97 5.69
C PHE A 188 -14.06 -22.33 5.38
N GLY A 189 -14.11 -22.74 4.10
CA GLY A 189 -13.52 -24.00 3.66
C GLY A 189 -12.04 -23.86 3.32
N MET A 190 -11.20 -24.73 3.87
CA MET A 190 -9.78 -24.79 3.52
C MET A 190 -9.50 -24.98 2.01
N PRO A 191 -10.31 -25.72 1.23
CA PRO A 191 -10.14 -25.76 -0.22
C PRO A 191 -10.31 -24.39 -0.90
N ALA A 192 -11.27 -23.58 -0.45
CA ALA A 192 -11.47 -22.23 -0.99
C ALA A 192 -10.29 -21.32 -0.66
N LEU A 193 -9.81 -21.36 0.60
CA LEU A 193 -8.60 -20.63 1.00
C LEU A 193 -7.40 -21.02 0.12
N ARG A 194 -7.20 -22.32 -0.16
CA ARG A 194 -6.12 -22.77 -1.04
C ARG A 194 -6.28 -22.29 -2.47
N THR A 195 -7.49 -22.20 -3.00
CA THR A 195 -7.76 -21.60 -4.32
C THR A 195 -7.34 -20.14 -4.35
N ASP A 196 -7.71 -19.35 -3.33
CA ASP A 196 -7.39 -17.91 -3.27
C ASP A 196 -5.88 -17.68 -3.08
N VAL A 197 -5.21 -18.51 -2.27
CA VAL A 197 -3.75 -18.49 -2.13
C VAL A 197 -3.08 -18.87 -3.45
N ALA A 198 -3.56 -19.91 -4.13
CA ALA A 198 -3.01 -20.32 -5.41
C ALA A 198 -3.17 -19.24 -6.48
N GLU A 199 -4.30 -18.52 -6.50
CA GLU A 199 -4.52 -17.38 -7.38
C GLU A 199 -3.52 -16.26 -7.08
N ARG A 200 -3.40 -15.83 -5.81
CA ARG A 200 -2.44 -14.80 -5.42
C ARG A 200 -0.99 -15.17 -5.77
N LEU A 201 -0.61 -16.44 -5.67
CA LEU A 201 0.73 -16.91 -6.02
C LEU A 201 1.08 -16.74 -7.51
N LYS A 202 0.08 -16.68 -8.41
CA LYS A 202 0.29 -16.41 -9.86
C LYS A 202 0.72 -14.97 -10.14
N HIS A 203 0.47 -14.05 -9.21
CA HIS A 203 0.77 -12.63 -9.35
C HIS A 203 1.99 -12.23 -8.53
N PRO A 204 2.61 -11.07 -8.81
CA PRO A 204 3.64 -10.49 -7.93
C PRO A 204 3.13 -10.28 -6.50
N ALA A 205 4.04 -10.31 -5.54
CA ALA A 205 3.69 -10.05 -4.14
C ALA A 205 3.05 -8.67 -3.99
N GLY A 206 1.96 -8.59 -3.21
CA GLY A 206 1.24 -7.35 -2.96
C GLY A 206 0.10 -7.06 -3.95
N TRP A 207 -0.09 -7.92 -4.96
CA TRP A 207 -1.23 -7.84 -5.89
C TRP A 207 -2.58 -7.89 -5.16
N ASN A 208 -3.58 -7.20 -5.75
CA ASN A 208 -4.97 -7.22 -5.31
C ASN A 208 -5.89 -7.58 -6.49
N PRO A 209 -6.97 -8.35 -6.23
CA PRO A 209 -8.01 -8.55 -7.24
C PRO A 209 -8.57 -7.22 -7.74
N GLY A 210 -8.67 -7.05 -9.06
CA GLY A 210 -9.22 -5.85 -9.67
C GLY A 210 -8.27 -4.65 -9.74
N THR A 211 -7.07 -4.72 -9.14
CA THR A 211 -6.00 -3.74 -9.44
C THR A 211 -5.25 -4.23 -10.67
N ASP A 212 -5.55 -3.63 -11.82
CA ASP A 212 -4.71 -3.77 -13.01
C ASP A 212 -3.48 -2.88 -12.81
N PRO A 213 -2.26 -3.42 -12.70
CA PRO A 213 -1.05 -2.60 -12.56
C PRO A 213 -0.82 -1.66 -13.76
N SER A 214 -1.49 -1.88 -14.89
CA SER A 214 -1.46 -0.97 -16.04
C SER A 214 -2.46 0.20 -15.94
N LYS A 215 -3.32 0.18 -14.92
CA LYS A 215 -4.22 1.28 -14.56
C LYS A 215 -3.77 1.86 -13.22
N GLU A 216 -2.60 2.48 -13.19
CA GLU A 216 -2.34 3.44 -12.12
C GLU A 216 -3.41 4.54 -12.21
N ASP A 217 -4.03 4.90 -11.08
CA ASP A 217 -4.82 6.12 -11.01
C ASP A 217 -3.93 7.25 -11.56
N ASP A 218 -4.38 7.96 -12.60
CA ASP A 218 -3.65 9.07 -13.23
C ASP A 218 -3.42 10.18 -12.19
N MET A 219 -2.36 10.03 -11.40
CA MET A 219 -1.95 11.02 -10.43
C MET A 219 -1.34 12.19 -11.19
N PRO A 220 -1.72 13.44 -10.85
CA PRO A 220 -1.18 14.59 -11.55
C PRO A 220 0.33 14.66 -11.39
N THR A 221 1.03 14.95 -12.49
CA THR A 221 2.42 15.38 -12.42
C THR A 221 2.48 16.82 -11.95
N ARG A 222 3.33 17.10 -10.95
CA ARG A 222 3.59 18.45 -10.47
C ARG A 222 4.73 19.10 -11.24
N VAL A 223 4.55 20.37 -11.61
CA VAL A 223 5.56 21.17 -12.32
C VAL A 223 5.65 22.57 -11.72
N ASN A 224 6.87 23.05 -11.48
CA ASN A 224 7.12 24.34 -10.82
C ASN A 224 8.32 25.06 -11.49
N PRO A 225 8.22 25.50 -12.76
CA PRO A 225 9.33 26.20 -13.40
C PRO A 225 9.61 27.52 -12.67
N LYS A 226 10.88 27.92 -12.64
CA LYS A 226 11.29 29.18 -12.00
C LYS A 226 10.85 30.35 -12.86
N VAL A 227 10.22 31.35 -12.25
CA VAL A 227 9.99 32.65 -12.86
C VAL A 227 11.30 33.45 -12.83
N LYS A 228 11.77 33.90 -14.00
CA LYS A 228 12.99 34.69 -14.11
C LYS A 228 12.68 36.17 -13.88
N GLN A 229 13.55 36.83 -13.14
CA GLN A 229 13.43 38.27 -12.93
C GLN A 229 13.72 39.01 -14.25
N THR A 230 13.03 40.11 -14.49
CA THR A 230 13.26 40.93 -15.70
C THR A 230 12.91 42.38 -15.39
N LYS A 231 13.85 43.28 -15.68
CA LYS A 231 13.70 44.71 -15.41
C LYS A 231 13.23 45.48 -16.64
N ASN A 232 12.74 46.69 -16.42
CA ASN A 232 12.40 47.66 -17.48
C ASN A 232 11.45 47.09 -18.54
N ARG A 233 10.45 46.32 -18.11
CA ARG A 233 9.45 45.76 -19.02
C ARG A 233 8.51 46.88 -19.45
N PRO A 234 8.25 47.06 -20.75
CA PRO A 234 7.35 48.12 -21.22
C PRO A 234 5.92 47.88 -20.75
N GLN A 235 5.21 48.96 -20.42
CA GLN A 235 3.78 48.95 -20.18
C GLN A 235 3.02 49.10 -21.52
N GLY A 236 1.74 48.71 -21.56
CA GLY A 236 0.90 48.76 -22.76
C GLY A 236 1.03 47.56 -23.71
N GLU A 237 1.93 46.62 -23.44
CA GLU A 237 2.16 45.44 -24.28
C GLU A 237 1.92 44.11 -23.54
N TRP A 238 1.42 43.11 -24.26
CA TRP A 238 1.33 41.73 -23.75
C TRP A 238 2.71 41.09 -23.74
N LEU A 239 3.23 40.84 -22.53
CA LEU A 239 4.55 40.28 -22.35
C LEU A 239 4.49 38.89 -21.72
N SER A 240 5.16 37.93 -22.35
CA SER A 240 5.32 36.59 -21.80
C SER A 240 6.09 36.61 -20.48
N VAL A 241 5.63 35.83 -19.49
CA VAL A 241 6.35 35.58 -18.24
C VAL A 241 7.54 34.67 -18.56
N PRO A 242 8.78 35.10 -18.30
CA PRO A 242 9.95 34.30 -18.60
C PRO A 242 10.09 33.16 -17.58
N LEU A 243 9.91 31.93 -18.04
CA LEU A 243 10.00 30.72 -17.23
C LEU A 243 11.28 29.92 -17.55
N SER A 244 11.75 29.11 -16.60
CA SER A 244 12.88 28.20 -16.83
C SER A 244 12.53 26.98 -17.70
N GLY A 245 11.25 26.77 -17.99
CA GLY A 245 10.72 25.70 -18.83
C GLY A 245 9.23 25.94 -19.09
N ALA A 246 8.62 25.12 -19.96
CA ALA A 246 7.17 25.18 -20.20
C ALA A 246 6.38 24.86 -18.93
N LEU A 247 5.19 25.43 -18.79
CA LEU A 247 4.29 25.08 -17.68
C LEU A 247 3.74 23.67 -17.89
N VAL A 248 3.22 23.37 -19.07
CA VAL A 248 2.71 22.06 -19.47
C VAL A 248 2.97 21.90 -20.97
N THR A 249 3.38 20.71 -21.41
CA THR A 249 3.43 20.36 -22.85
C THR A 249 2.37 19.30 -23.14
N GLY A 250 1.48 19.59 -24.09
CA GLY A 250 0.28 18.79 -24.33
C GLY A 250 0.50 17.51 -25.16
N PRO A 251 -0.57 16.73 -25.41
CA PRO A 251 -1.93 16.92 -24.87
C PRO A 251 -1.97 16.67 -23.36
N ALA A 252 -2.58 17.56 -22.59
CA ALA A 252 -2.67 17.41 -21.13
C ALA A 252 -3.75 18.32 -20.51
N ASP A 253 -4.51 17.79 -19.56
CA ASP A 253 -5.34 18.61 -18.67
C ASP A 253 -4.48 19.18 -17.55
N TYR A 254 -4.82 20.38 -17.06
CA TYR A 254 -4.03 21.05 -16.04
C TYR A 254 -4.85 21.92 -15.09
N SER A 255 -4.30 22.12 -13.90
CA SER A 255 -4.75 23.13 -12.96
C SER A 255 -3.55 23.73 -12.24
N GLY A 256 -3.58 25.04 -12.03
CA GLY A 256 -2.63 25.67 -11.13
C GLY A 256 -2.55 27.18 -11.26
N THR A 257 -1.54 27.73 -10.58
CA THR A 257 -1.37 29.16 -10.38
C THR A 257 0.05 29.58 -10.67
N VAL A 258 0.21 30.73 -11.34
CA VAL A 258 1.47 31.46 -11.44
C VAL A 258 1.34 32.76 -10.67
N TYR A 259 2.06 32.86 -9.56
CA TYR A 259 2.18 34.06 -8.75
C TYR A 259 3.29 34.96 -9.28
N LEU A 260 3.05 36.25 -9.37
CA LEU A 260 4.01 37.25 -9.83
C LEU A 260 4.07 38.42 -8.85
N ARG A 261 5.28 38.94 -8.62
CA ARG A 261 5.54 40.18 -7.90
C ARG A 261 6.09 41.20 -8.90
N LEU A 262 5.38 42.29 -9.07
CA LEU A 262 5.71 43.39 -9.97
C LEU A 262 6.08 44.62 -9.15
N SER A 263 7.10 45.35 -9.57
CA SER A 263 7.52 46.60 -8.93
C SER A 263 7.52 47.74 -9.94
N GLY A 264 7.16 48.94 -9.50
CA GLY A 264 7.02 50.12 -10.37
C GLY A 264 5.74 50.14 -11.20
N VAL A 265 4.75 49.30 -10.87
CA VAL A 265 3.39 49.42 -11.42
C VAL A 265 2.70 50.60 -10.72
N PRO A 266 2.11 51.57 -11.44
CA PRO A 266 1.39 52.68 -10.82
C PRO A 266 0.23 52.19 -9.95
N ASP A 267 0.00 52.87 -8.83
CA ASP A 267 -1.14 52.59 -7.95
C ASP A 267 -2.45 52.83 -8.70
N GLY A 268 -3.35 51.84 -8.69
CA GLY A 268 -4.60 51.88 -9.46
C GLY A 268 -4.49 51.50 -10.94
N ALA A 269 -3.29 51.21 -11.48
CA ALA A 269 -3.16 50.76 -12.86
C ALA A 269 -3.85 49.40 -13.10
N THR A 270 -4.46 49.22 -14.26
CA THR A 270 -5.09 47.94 -14.63
C THR A 270 -4.04 46.95 -15.13
N ILE A 271 -4.06 45.73 -14.60
CA ILE A 271 -3.22 44.64 -15.08
C ILE A 271 -4.12 43.54 -15.62
N GLN A 272 -3.86 43.08 -16.84
CA GLN A 272 -4.53 41.90 -17.38
C GLN A 272 -3.53 40.77 -17.56
N SER A 273 -3.96 39.55 -17.26
CA SER A 273 -3.13 38.36 -17.33
C SER A 273 -3.91 37.19 -17.92
N ARG A 274 -3.23 36.23 -18.52
CA ARG A 274 -3.84 34.98 -18.98
C ARG A 274 -2.82 33.87 -19.17
N PHE A 275 -3.32 32.65 -19.18
CA PHE A 275 -2.61 31.53 -19.81
C PHE A 275 -2.76 31.62 -21.33
N TYR A 276 -1.76 31.13 -22.05
CA TYR A 276 -1.81 31.00 -23.50
C TYR A 276 -0.95 29.81 -23.96
N GLU A 277 -1.20 29.33 -25.16
CA GLU A 277 -0.46 28.22 -25.75
C GLU A 277 0.47 28.70 -26.86
N THR A 278 1.58 27.99 -27.02
CA THR A 278 2.49 28.12 -28.15
C THR A 278 2.66 26.81 -28.88
N LYS A 279 2.72 26.85 -30.22
CA LYS A 279 3.11 25.73 -31.09
C LYS A 279 4.27 26.19 -31.97
N GLY A 280 5.39 25.46 -31.95
CA GLY A 280 6.60 25.84 -32.69
C GLY A 280 7.11 27.25 -32.34
N GLY A 281 6.96 27.68 -31.08
CA GLY A 281 7.40 29.00 -30.60
C GLY A 281 6.47 30.17 -30.94
N LYS A 282 5.36 29.93 -31.65
CA LYS A 282 4.35 30.96 -31.96
C LYS A 282 3.10 30.77 -31.13
N LYS A 283 2.47 31.86 -30.71
CA LYS A 283 1.18 31.83 -29.99
C LYS A 283 0.12 31.14 -30.87
N SER A 284 -0.50 30.09 -30.36
CA SER A 284 -1.54 29.33 -31.05
C SER A 284 -2.94 29.56 -30.49
N LYS A 285 -3.04 29.88 -29.20
CA LYS A 285 -4.32 30.03 -28.49
C LYS A 285 -4.13 30.90 -27.26
N SER A 286 -5.16 31.66 -26.91
CA SER A 286 -5.18 32.47 -25.69
C SER A 286 -6.29 31.97 -24.78
N GLY A 287 -5.99 31.89 -23.48
CA GLY A 287 -6.99 31.61 -22.45
C GLY A 287 -7.79 32.85 -22.08
N GLN A 288 -8.65 32.69 -21.07
CA GLN A 288 -9.45 33.76 -20.49
C GLN A 288 -8.56 34.81 -19.83
N ILE A 289 -8.96 36.07 -19.95
CA ILE A 289 -8.29 37.20 -19.31
C ILE A 289 -8.76 37.30 -17.85
N THR A 290 -7.81 37.47 -16.93
CA THR A 290 -8.05 37.84 -15.54
C THR A 290 -7.47 39.22 -15.29
N GLU A 291 -8.27 40.09 -14.69
CA GLU A 291 -7.91 41.46 -14.37
C GLU A 291 -7.48 41.60 -12.90
N HIS A 292 -6.49 42.46 -12.66
CA HIS A 292 -5.93 42.79 -11.36
C HIS A 292 -5.67 44.31 -11.31
N VAL A 293 -5.45 44.83 -10.10
CA VAL A 293 -5.20 46.27 -9.88
C VAL A 293 -3.81 46.46 -9.27
N GLY A 294 -3.07 47.44 -9.78
CA GLY A 294 -1.80 47.90 -9.23
C GLY A 294 -1.97 48.48 -7.83
N THR A 295 -1.06 48.15 -6.93
CA THR A 295 -1.07 48.62 -5.54
C THR A 295 0.16 49.45 -5.22
N GLY A 296 0.02 50.45 -4.34
CA GLY A 296 1.15 51.18 -3.78
C GLY A 296 2.26 50.26 -3.25
N GLY A 297 3.49 50.50 -3.70
CA GLY A 297 4.64 49.61 -3.46
C GLY A 297 4.81 48.58 -4.58
N ASP A 298 4.84 47.30 -4.20
CA ASP A 298 4.89 46.19 -5.17
C ASP A 298 3.49 45.58 -5.31
N THR A 299 3.16 45.19 -6.54
CA THR A 299 1.90 44.52 -6.88
C THR A 299 2.08 43.00 -6.96
N PHE A 300 1.15 42.24 -6.39
CA PHE A 300 1.17 40.78 -6.38
C PHE A 300 -0.05 40.25 -7.11
N ILE A 301 0.15 39.50 -8.21
CA ILE A 301 -0.94 38.92 -8.99
C ILE A 301 -0.85 37.39 -9.02
N ALA A 302 -2.01 36.74 -9.05
CA ALA A 302 -2.14 35.28 -9.13
C ALA A 302 -2.89 34.90 -10.41
N VAL A 303 -2.15 34.37 -11.39
CA VAL A 303 -2.75 33.89 -12.65
C VAL A 303 -3.15 32.44 -12.47
N THR A 304 -4.44 32.20 -12.23
CA THR A 304 -4.96 30.87 -11.90
C THR A 304 -5.83 30.33 -13.02
N ASN A 305 -5.69 29.03 -13.30
CA ASN A 305 -6.65 28.28 -14.10
C ASN A 305 -6.98 26.96 -13.41
N ALA A 306 -8.27 26.71 -13.19
CA ALA A 306 -8.79 25.51 -12.52
C ALA A 306 -9.56 24.68 -13.54
N GLY A 307 -8.84 23.80 -14.25
CA GLY A 307 -9.41 22.93 -15.29
C GLY A 307 -9.18 23.45 -16.72
N GLY A 308 -7.91 23.62 -17.10
CA GLY A 308 -7.53 23.93 -18.48
C GLY A 308 -7.07 22.70 -19.24
N HIS A 309 -7.07 22.77 -20.58
CA HIS A 309 -6.48 21.77 -21.46
C HIS A 309 -5.39 22.42 -22.31
N CYS A 310 -4.23 21.77 -22.41
CA CYS A 310 -3.13 22.15 -23.30
C CYS A 310 -3.15 21.23 -24.52
N ASP A 311 -3.34 21.80 -25.71
CA ASP A 311 -3.54 21.01 -26.93
C ASP A 311 -2.29 20.17 -27.32
N SER A 312 -2.51 19.12 -28.10
CA SER A 312 -1.41 18.31 -28.66
C SER A 312 -0.39 19.16 -29.42
N GLY A 313 0.90 18.93 -29.11
CA GLY A 313 2.03 19.68 -29.66
C GLY A 313 2.17 21.11 -29.17
N ALA A 314 1.34 21.55 -28.21
CA ALA A 314 1.43 22.88 -27.61
C ALA A 314 2.26 22.89 -26.32
N ALA A 315 2.75 24.08 -25.98
CA ALA A 315 3.33 24.40 -24.69
C ALA A 315 2.58 25.57 -24.04
N LEU A 316 2.14 25.36 -22.80
CA LEU A 316 1.43 26.32 -21.97
C LEU A 316 2.40 27.35 -21.38
N ALA A 317 2.02 28.62 -21.44
CA ALA A 317 2.73 29.75 -20.88
C ALA A 317 1.74 30.75 -20.25
N VAL A 318 2.26 31.77 -19.56
CA VAL A 318 1.49 32.88 -19.00
C VAL A 318 2.04 34.19 -19.55
N GLU A 319 1.14 35.14 -19.81
CA GLU A 319 1.49 36.50 -20.18
C GLU A 319 0.63 37.49 -19.41
N TYR A 320 1.12 38.73 -19.32
CA TYR A 320 0.38 39.83 -18.74
C TYR A 320 0.72 41.15 -19.43
N VAL A 321 -0.15 42.14 -19.26
CA VAL A 321 0.00 43.52 -19.69
C VAL A 321 -0.36 44.43 -18.52
N VAL A 322 0.38 45.52 -18.38
CA VAL A 322 0.06 46.62 -17.45
C VAL A 322 -0.41 47.79 -18.31
N PHE A 323 -1.62 48.29 -18.07
CA PHE A 323 -2.17 49.46 -18.76
C PHE A 323 -1.86 50.71 -17.96
N ASP A 324 -1.17 51.64 -18.61
CA ASP A 324 -0.92 52.99 -18.09
C ASP A 324 -0.94 53.97 -19.27
N GLU A 325 -1.55 55.13 -19.06
CA GLU A 325 -1.66 56.20 -20.06
C GLU A 325 -0.31 56.93 -20.26
N GLY A 326 0.63 56.80 -19.32
CA GLY A 326 1.92 57.50 -19.31
C GLY A 326 3.09 56.80 -20.03
N GLY A 327 2.94 55.55 -20.48
CA GLY A 327 3.98 54.84 -21.24
C GLY A 327 5.22 54.44 -20.44
N GLY A 328 5.05 54.02 -19.19
CA GLY A 328 6.14 53.65 -18.28
C GLY A 328 6.76 52.26 -18.48
N THR A 329 7.64 51.87 -17.54
CA THR A 329 8.15 50.50 -17.41
C THR A 329 7.94 49.97 -16.00
N HIS A 330 7.98 48.65 -15.84
CA HIS A 330 7.92 47.99 -14.54
C HIS A 330 8.87 46.79 -14.50
N ASP A 331 9.15 46.30 -13.30
CA ASP A 331 10.01 45.15 -13.07
C ASP A 331 9.19 43.92 -12.68
N LEU A 332 9.52 42.76 -13.26
CA LEU A 332 9.13 41.45 -12.73
C LEU A 332 10.20 41.03 -11.71
N VAL A 333 9.89 41.19 -10.43
CA VAL A 333 10.85 41.02 -9.33
C VAL A 333 10.94 39.58 -8.84
N SER A 334 9.83 38.84 -8.82
CA SER A 334 9.84 37.42 -8.48
C SER A 334 8.55 36.75 -8.93
N GLY A 335 8.52 35.42 -8.86
CA GLY A 335 7.28 34.69 -9.02
C GLY A 335 7.43 33.22 -8.67
N GLN A 336 6.30 32.53 -8.60
CA GLN A 336 6.22 31.11 -8.31
C GLN A 336 5.15 30.47 -9.19
N ALA A 337 5.54 29.50 -10.02
CA ALA A 337 4.60 28.67 -10.77
C ALA A 337 4.36 27.36 -10.02
N GLN A 338 3.09 26.97 -9.88
CA GLN A 338 2.68 25.71 -9.28
C GLN A 338 1.52 25.11 -10.06
N LEU A 339 1.81 24.07 -10.84
CA LEU A 339 0.78 23.39 -11.64
C LEU A 339 0.81 21.89 -11.39
N LEU A 340 -0.38 21.31 -11.55
CA LEU A 340 -0.67 19.90 -11.68
C LEU A 340 -1.16 19.66 -13.11
N TYR A 341 -0.72 18.58 -13.74
CA TYR A 341 -1.25 18.18 -15.04
C TYR A 341 -1.41 16.65 -15.16
N TRP A 342 -2.32 16.24 -16.02
CA TRP A 342 -2.69 14.87 -16.37
C TRP A 342 -2.52 14.68 -17.87
N LYS A 343 -2.01 13.54 -18.32
CA LYS A 343 -1.75 13.24 -19.74
C LYS A 343 -2.64 12.12 -20.23
#